data_AF-I2G2T7-F1
#
_entry.id   AF-I2G2T7-F1
#
_cell.length_a   1.000
_cell.length_b   1.000
_cell.length_c   1.000
_cell.angle_alpha   90.00
_cell.angle_beta   90.00
_cell.angle_gamma   90.00
#
_symmetry.space_group_name_H-M   'P 1'
#
loop_
_entity.id
_entity.type
_entity.pdbx_description
1 polymer ?
#
loop_
_entity_poly.entity_id
_entity_poly.type
_entity_poly.pdbx_seq_one_letter_code
_entity_poly.pdbx_strand_id
1 'polypeptide(L)'
;MSIRIIATGGHSGLGLEALKALLASPALASGCSLTLMVRDEQADHVTRACQTLRQQYRAKSRSQFAVETRAMDLSSLASVRKAASSLKHQLEAASTAQGLDIFLLNAAVAKSNRETVIDQDRASGSLTYPSDHLLSEKSCMETTACVNHVGHLLFLSCLLPAITQNAKEGRKTRIVFTGSALHRSLKDLSLLDTFFSSSSHSSSSEKRWTLRETYAASKFLQMLGLRALRRRIQEALTKAGLPSASVEVLVVQPGFVPQTALCRESGALQRFAMSYLLPWAPFATSLDDAGRYIANACTVELPVHQWEEQQDGFHDSKSLVPSALLEVHQKKQRFATLDARTADKQLQEKWWPVVCDHL
;
A
#
# COMPACT_ATOMS: atom_id res chain seq x y z
N MET A 1 17.35 -18.06 -3.19
CA MET A 1 16.89 -16.80 -3.83
C MET A 1 16.97 -15.70 -2.78
N SER A 2 17.59 -14.56 -3.08
CA SER A 2 17.71 -13.47 -2.10
C SER A 2 16.39 -12.69 -2.01
N ILE A 3 15.78 -12.62 -0.81
CA ILE A 3 14.50 -11.94 -0.59
C ILE A 3 14.71 -10.66 0.21
N ARG A 4 14.23 -9.53 -0.33
CA ARG A 4 14.19 -8.24 0.35
C ARG A 4 12.75 -7.82 0.54
N ILE A 5 12.42 -7.35 1.74
CA ILE A 5 11.09 -6.88 2.10
C ILE A 5 11.18 -5.41 2.45
N ILE A 6 10.36 -4.59 1.82
CA ILE A 6 10.23 -3.16 2.10
C ILE A 6 8.80 -2.95 2.57
N ALA A 7 8.61 -2.58 3.84
CA ALA A 7 7.27 -2.53 4.43
C ALA A 7 6.95 -1.16 5.02
N THR A 8 5.78 -0.63 4.68
CA THR A 8 5.20 0.56 5.35
C THR A 8 4.22 0.11 6.43
N GLY A 9 4.24 0.74 7.60
CA GLY A 9 3.33 0.40 8.69
C GLY A 9 3.55 -1.00 9.27
N GLY A 10 4.75 -1.57 9.13
CA GLY A 10 5.12 -2.90 9.62
C GLY A 10 5.48 -2.96 11.12
N HIS A 11 5.51 -1.82 11.81
CA HIS A 11 5.92 -1.73 13.22
C HIS A 11 4.76 -1.87 14.22
N SER A 12 3.50 -1.94 13.76
CA SER A 12 2.34 -2.11 14.64
C SER A 12 1.14 -2.73 13.92
N GLY A 13 0.15 -3.18 14.70
CA GLY A 13 -1.15 -3.65 14.20
C GLY A 13 -1.02 -4.72 13.10
N LEU A 14 -1.80 -4.55 12.04
CA LEU A 14 -1.86 -5.51 10.92
C LEU A 14 -0.53 -5.73 10.23
N GLY A 15 0.26 -4.68 10.02
CA GLY A 15 1.54 -4.82 9.33
C GLY A 15 2.56 -5.61 10.14
N LEU A 16 2.54 -5.46 11.47
CA LEU A 16 3.41 -6.25 12.35
C LEU A 16 3.02 -7.72 12.35
N GLU A 17 1.73 -8.04 12.48
CA GLU A 17 1.27 -9.43 12.42
C GLU A 17 1.50 -10.06 11.04
N ALA A 18 1.35 -9.28 9.97
CA ALA A 18 1.69 -9.71 8.62
C ALA A 18 3.17 -10.07 8.50
N LEU A 19 4.07 -9.23 9.01
CA LEU A 19 5.51 -9.53 8.98
C LEU A 19 5.87 -10.73 9.85
N LYS A 20 5.26 -10.88 11.03
CA LYS A 20 5.43 -12.07 11.88
C LYS A 20 5.03 -13.36 11.14
N ALA A 21 3.86 -13.35 10.48
CA ALA A 21 3.38 -14.49 9.71
C ALA A 21 4.27 -14.76 8.49
N LEU A 22 4.65 -13.72 7.75
CA LEU A 22 5.50 -13.82 6.56
C LEU A 22 6.89 -14.36 6.90
N LEU A 23 7.54 -13.83 7.95
CA LEU A 23 8.84 -14.28 8.43
C LEU A 23 8.82 -15.71 8.99
N ALA A 24 7.65 -16.19 9.41
CA ALA A 24 7.46 -17.58 9.82
C ALA A 24 7.15 -18.52 8.63
N SER A 25 6.97 -17.98 7.42
CA SER A 25 6.60 -18.80 6.26
C SER A 25 7.79 -19.61 5.73
N PRO A 26 7.54 -20.82 5.18
CA PRO A 26 8.59 -21.61 4.54
C PRO A 26 9.29 -20.88 3.39
N ALA A 27 8.59 -19.96 2.72
CA ALA A 27 9.14 -19.17 1.62
C ALA A 27 10.37 -18.33 2.02
N LEU A 28 10.46 -17.92 3.30
CA LEU A 28 11.57 -17.10 3.83
C LEU A 28 12.57 -17.90 4.68
N ALA A 29 12.47 -19.23 4.68
CA ALA A 29 13.35 -20.09 5.48
C ALA A 29 14.83 -19.95 5.08
N SER A 30 15.12 -19.60 3.82
CA SER A 30 16.48 -19.43 3.30
C SER A 30 17.15 -18.10 3.67
N GLY A 31 16.47 -17.22 4.40
CA GLY A 31 16.98 -15.89 4.79
C GLY A 31 16.29 -14.76 4.04
N CYS A 32 16.26 -13.58 4.66
CA CYS A 32 15.73 -12.36 4.04
C CYS A 32 16.29 -11.10 4.72
N SER A 33 16.16 -9.96 4.05
CA SER A 33 16.31 -8.65 4.67
C SER A 33 14.97 -7.90 4.70
N LEU A 34 14.77 -7.11 5.74
CA LEU A 34 13.59 -6.29 5.95
C LEU A 34 14.00 -4.84 6.19
N THR A 35 13.48 -3.94 5.37
CA THR A 35 13.54 -2.49 5.57
C THR A 35 12.16 -2.01 6.02
N LEU A 36 12.06 -1.57 7.27
CA LEU A 36 10.85 -0.98 7.84
C LEU A 36 10.83 0.53 7.59
N MET A 37 9.90 0.96 6.76
CA MET A 37 9.63 2.38 6.54
C MET A 37 8.74 2.91 7.67
N VAL A 38 9.28 3.82 8.47
CA VAL A 38 8.64 4.34 9.69
C VAL A 38 8.80 5.86 9.76
N ARG A 39 7.86 6.55 10.44
CA ARG A 39 7.94 8.02 10.57
C ARG A 39 9.11 8.47 11.44
N ASP A 40 9.33 7.76 12.53
CA ASP A 40 10.38 8.02 13.51
C ASP A 40 11.10 6.70 13.81
N GLU A 41 12.37 6.63 13.45
CA GLU A 41 13.21 5.45 13.64
C GLU A 41 13.59 5.23 15.10
N GLN A 42 13.57 6.31 15.90
CA GLN A 42 13.98 6.28 17.31
C GLN A 42 12.82 5.96 18.25
N ALA A 43 11.59 5.90 17.74
CA ALA A 43 10.43 5.62 18.57
C ALA A 43 10.51 4.22 19.21
N ASP A 44 10.33 4.14 20.54
CA ASP A 44 10.48 2.88 21.29
C ASP A 44 9.66 1.71 20.73
N HIS A 45 8.46 2.01 20.23
CA HIS A 45 7.58 0.99 19.69
C HIS A 45 8.10 0.39 18.36
N VAL A 46 8.87 1.16 17.58
CA VAL A 46 9.58 0.66 16.40
C VAL A 46 10.73 -0.25 16.83
N THR A 47 11.54 0.17 17.80
CA THR A 47 12.62 -0.65 18.36
C THR A 47 12.09 -1.99 18.90
N ARG A 48 11.00 -1.96 19.67
CA ARG A 48 10.34 -3.18 20.18
C ARG A 48 9.82 -4.07 19.05
N ALA A 49 9.25 -3.50 17.99
CA ALA A 49 8.79 -4.26 16.83
C ALA A 49 9.96 -4.98 16.13
N CYS A 50 11.07 -4.27 15.87
CA CYS A 50 12.28 -4.86 15.29
C CYS A 50 12.84 -6.01 16.15
N GLN A 51 12.91 -5.82 17.47
CA GLN A 51 13.36 -6.85 18.40
C GLN A 51 12.43 -8.08 18.36
N THR A 52 11.12 -7.86 18.37
CA THR A 52 10.11 -8.93 18.30
C THR A 52 10.28 -9.75 17.03
N LEU A 53 10.40 -9.09 15.87
CA LEU A 53 10.60 -9.77 14.58
C LEU A 53 11.90 -10.58 14.55
N ARG A 54 13.01 -10.03 15.08
CA ARG A 54 14.29 -10.75 15.18
C ARG A 54 14.20 -11.98 16.06
N GLN A 55 13.62 -11.85 17.25
CA GLN A 55 13.46 -12.96 18.19
C GLN A 55 12.60 -14.07 17.59
N GLN A 56 11.47 -13.72 16.99
CA GLN A 56 10.59 -14.70 16.34
C GLN A 56 11.24 -15.40 15.16
N TYR A 57 11.98 -14.67 14.30
CA TYR A 57 12.68 -15.28 13.18
C TYR A 57 13.74 -16.27 13.66
N ARG A 58 14.57 -15.88 14.64
CA ARG A 58 15.62 -16.76 15.21
C ARG A 58 15.06 -18.01 15.87
N ALA A 59 13.87 -17.92 16.48
CA ALA A 59 13.21 -19.07 17.08
C ALA A 59 12.75 -20.11 16.03
N LYS A 60 12.52 -19.70 14.78
CA LYS A 60 11.98 -20.56 13.70
C LYS A 60 12.99 -20.89 12.59
N SER A 61 14.04 -20.09 12.44
CA SER A 61 15.01 -20.20 11.36
C SER A 61 16.44 -20.00 11.87
N ARG A 62 17.37 -20.78 11.32
CA ARG A 62 18.82 -20.65 11.55
C ARG A 62 19.49 -19.72 10.52
N SER A 63 18.74 -19.24 9.54
CA SER A 63 19.26 -18.42 8.46
C SER A 63 19.48 -16.96 8.88
N GLN A 64 20.17 -16.21 8.04
CA GLN A 64 20.41 -14.79 8.29
C GLN A 64 19.12 -13.97 8.10
N PHE A 65 18.81 -13.14 9.08
CA PHE A 65 17.76 -12.13 8.99
C PHE A 65 18.31 -10.77 9.42
N ALA A 66 18.28 -9.83 8.48
CA ALA A 66 18.60 -8.43 8.73
C ALA A 66 17.30 -7.63 8.77
N VAL A 67 17.12 -6.82 9.81
CA VAL A 67 16.06 -5.80 9.82
C VAL A 67 16.68 -4.45 10.11
N GLU A 68 16.37 -3.49 9.25
CA GLU A 68 16.74 -2.08 9.36
C GLU A 68 15.47 -1.22 9.33
N THR A 69 15.59 -0.01 9.88
CA THR A 69 14.57 1.03 9.77
C THR A 69 15.03 2.09 8.80
N ARG A 70 14.08 2.79 8.18
CA ARG A 70 14.33 4.03 7.44
C ARG A 70 13.19 5.01 7.65
N ALA A 71 13.53 6.27 7.86
CA ALA A 71 12.57 7.35 7.99
C ALA A 71 11.79 7.56 6.68
N MET A 72 10.46 7.43 6.76
CA MET A 72 9.52 7.82 5.72
C MET A 72 8.18 8.19 6.35
N ASP A 73 7.76 9.43 6.16
CA ASP A 73 6.41 9.87 6.48
C ASP A 73 5.58 10.05 5.22
N LEU A 74 4.54 9.23 5.05
CA LEU A 74 3.63 9.27 3.91
C LEU A 74 2.77 10.54 3.85
N SER A 75 2.71 11.34 4.92
CA SER A 75 2.11 12.68 4.90
C SER A 75 3.06 13.79 4.44
N SER A 76 4.31 13.47 4.11
CA SER A 76 5.32 14.42 3.60
C SER A 76 5.91 13.89 2.30
N LEU A 77 5.57 14.51 1.17
CA LEU A 77 6.08 14.08 -0.14
C LEU A 77 7.61 14.20 -0.25
N ALA A 78 8.19 15.23 0.38
CA ALA A 78 9.65 15.37 0.52
C ALA A 78 10.27 14.18 1.28
N SER A 79 9.65 13.74 2.38
CA SER A 79 10.08 12.56 3.12
C SER A 79 10.00 11.30 2.26
N VAL A 80 8.93 11.13 1.48
CA VAL A 80 8.75 10.01 0.55
C VAL A 80 9.84 9.99 -0.52
N ARG A 81 10.13 11.12 -1.17
CA ARG A 81 11.20 11.22 -2.18
C ARG A 81 12.56 10.90 -1.59
N LYS A 82 12.88 11.46 -0.42
CA LYS A 82 14.15 11.18 0.29
C LYS A 82 14.29 9.69 0.62
N ALA A 83 13.23 9.06 1.12
CA ALA A 83 13.21 7.63 1.41
C ALA A 83 13.40 6.78 0.14
N ALA A 84 12.72 7.15 -0.96
CA ALA A 84 12.85 6.48 -2.24
C ALA A 84 14.28 6.59 -2.81
N SER A 85 14.89 7.78 -2.80
CA SER A 85 16.27 7.99 -3.24
C SER A 85 17.27 7.17 -2.42
N SER A 86 17.10 7.13 -1.10
CA SER A 86 17.93 6.31 -0.21
C SER A 86 17.77 4.82 -0.51
N LEU A 87 16.54 4.35 -0.73
CA LEU A 87 16.26 2.95 -1.04
C LEU A 87 16.75 2.57 -2.44
N LYS A 88 16.66 3.47 -3.42
CA LYS A 88 17.15 3.26 -4.79
C LYS A 88 18.61 2.81 -4.80
N HIS A 89 19.48 3.49 -4.05
CA HIS A 89 20.88 3.09 -3.93
C HIS A 89 21.06 1.67 -3.36
N GLN A 90 20.22 1.27 -2.40
CA GLN A 90 20.24 -0.10 -1.86
C GLN A 90 19.69 -1.12 -2.87
N LEU A 91 18.68 -0.74 -3.65
CA LEU A 91 18.11 -1.59 -4.70
C LEU A 91 19.15 -1.90 -5.77
N GLU A 92 19.93 -0.90 -6.17
CA GLU A 92 20.97 -0.96 -7.21
C GLU A 92 22.28 -1.62 -6.73
N ALA A 93 22.66 -1.45 -5.46
CA ALA A 93 23.90 -2.01 -4.93
C ALA A 93 23.88 -3.54 -4.73
N ALA A 94 22.70 -4.18 -4.77
CA ALA A 94 22.58 -5.60 -4.49
C ALA A 94 22.89 -6.46 -5.73
N SER A 95 24.16 -6.89 -5.84
CA SER A 95 24.75 -7.73 -6.90
C SER A 95 24.06 -9.07 -7.22
N THR A 96 22.97 -9.45 -6.54
CA THR A 96 22.28 -10.73 -6.82
C THR A 96 21.20 -10.54 -7.87
N ALA A 97 21.56 -10.86 -9.11
CA ALA A 97 20.68 -10.89 -10.28
C ALA A 97 19.41 -11.78 -10.05
N GLN A 98 19.51 -12.80 -9.19
CA GLN A 98 18.39 -13.69 -8.84
C GLN A 98 17.85 -13.42 -7.42
N GLY A 99 16.68 -12.81 -7.34
CA GLY A 99 16.00 -12.53 -6.08
C GLY A 99 14.57 -12.02 -6.24
N LEU A 100 13.92 -11.79 -5.10
CA LEU A 100 12.57 -11.24 -5.01
C LEU A 100 12.58 -9.99 -4.11
N ASP A 101 12.05 -8.90 -4.61
CA ASP A 101 11.72 -7.71 -3.82
C ASP A 101 10.22 -7.72 -3.50
N ILE A 102 9.87 -7.61 -2.23
CA ILE A 102 8.48 -7.55 -1.76
C ILE A 102 8.24 -6.17 -1.17
N PHE A 103 7.39 -5.39 -1.82
CA PHE A 103 6.88 -4.12 -1.29
C PHE A 103 5.56 -4.38 -0.57
N LEU A 104 5.56 -4.34 0.77
CA LEU A 104 4.36 -4.45 1.59
C LEU A 104 3.85 -3.04 1.95
N LEU A 105 2.90 -2.55 1.16
CA LEU A 105 2.27 -1.23 1.33
C LEU A 105 1.03 -1.34 2.21
N ASN A 106 1.25 -1.39 3.52
CA ASN A 106 0.21 -1.59 4.53
C ASN A 106 -0.22 -0.32 5.26
N ALA A 107 0.66 0.69 5.38
CA ALA A 107 0.35 1.90 6.14
C ALA A 107 -0.92 2.59 5.63
N ALA A 108 -1.79 2.99 6.54
CA ALA A 108 -2.98 3.77 6.22
C ALA A 108 -3.42 4.59 7.43
N VAL A 109 -4.15 5.67 7.16
CA VAL A 109 -4.83 6.50 8.18
C VAL A 109 -6.31 6.61 7.85
N ALA A 110 -7.09 6.93 8.88
CA ALA A 110 -8.48 7.33 8.76
C ALA A 110 -8.67 8.51 9.71
N LYS A 111 -9.03 9.68 9.19
CA LYS A 111 -9.11 10.92 9.98
C LYS A 111 -10.54 11.21 10.43
N SER A 112 -10.69 11.55 11.71
CA SER A 112 -11.97 11.94 12.31
C SER A 112 -12.48 13.28 11.76
N ASN A 113 -11.57 14.14 11.29
CA ASN A 113 -11.84 15.43 10.69
C ASN A 113 -11.02 15.61 9.41
N ARG A 114 -11.44 16.53 8.55
CA ARG A 114 -10.67 16.88 7.36
C ARG A 114 -9.40 17.63 7.77
N GLU A 115 -8.25 17.06 7.43
CA GLU A 115 -6.93 17.65 7.66
C GLU A 115 -6.20 17.77 6.34
N THR A 116 -5.33 18.77 6.20
CA THR A 116 -4.52 18.96 4.99
C THR A 116 -3.04 18.89 5.29
N VAL A 117 -2.27 18.38 4.32
CA VAL A 117 -0.82 18.45 4.30
C VAL A 117 -0.35 19.37 3.19
N ILE A 118 0.81 19.99 3.37
CA ILE A 118 1.45 20.85 2.38
C ILE A 118 2.64 20.11 1.78
N ASP A 119 2.68 20.07 0.46
CA ASP A 119 3.84 19.64 -0.29
C ASP A 119 4.91 20.74 -0.27
N GLN A 120 5.88 20.58 0.63
CA GLN A 120 6.93 21.58 0.89
C GLN A 120 7.87 21.78 -0.29
N ASP A 121 8.14 20.73 -1.09
CA ASP A 121 9.04 20.83 -2.24
C ASP A 121 8.41 21.72 -3.32
N ARG A 122 7.10 21.55 -3.57
CA ARG A 122 6.36 22.43 -4.49
C ARG A 122 6.15 23.83 -3.91
N ALA A 123 5.76 23.92 -2.63
CA ALA A 123 5.50 25.21 -1.97
C ALA A 123 6.74 26.11 -1.89
N SER A 124 7.93 25.52 -1.75
CA SER A 124 9.22 26.24 -1.76
C SER A 124 9.73 26.57 -3.16
N GLY A 125 9.13 26.01 -4.21
CA GLY A 125 9.65 26.12 -5.59
C GLY A 125 10.84 25.20 -5.88
N SER A 126 11.17 24.27 -4.97
CA SER A 126 12.23 23.26 -5.19
C SER A 126 11.85 22.28 -6.30
N LEU A 127 10.55 21.99 -6.44
CA LEU A 127 9.97 21.24 -7.56
C LEU A 127 8.81 22.03 -8.18
N THR A 128 8.69 21.94 -9.50
CA THR A 128 7.64 22.63 -10.25
C THR A 128 6.81 21.64 -11.05
N TYR A 129 5.51 21.58 -10.73
CA TYR A 129 4.49 20.85 -11.48
C TYR A 129 3.12 21.52 -11.28
N PRO A 130 2.20 21.35 -12.24
CA PRO A 130 0.88 21.94 -12.15
C PRO A 130 0.12 21.46 -10.91
N SER A 131 -0.88 22.23 -10.49
CA SER A 131 -1.91 21.72 -9.59
C SER A 131 -2.71 20.62 -10.30
N ASP A 132 -3.43 19.81 -9.52
CA ASP A 132 -4.30 18.79 -10.07
C ASP A 132 -5.59 18.66 -9.23
N HIS A 133 -6.32 17.57 -9.48
CA HIS A 133 -7.57 17.32 -8.79
C HIS A 133 -7.39 17.05 -7.28
N LEU A 134 -6.23 16.55 -6.84
CA LEU A 134 -5.88 16.24 -5.45
C LEU A 134 -5.05 17.36 -4.77
N LEU A 135 -4.19 18.03 -5.54
CA LEU A 135 -3.21 19.03 -5.12
C LEU A 135 -3.64 20.42 -5.57
N SER A 136 -3.92 21.29 -4.59
CA SER A 136 -4.30 22.68 -4.86
C SER A 136 -3.14 23.55 -5.35
N GLU A 137 -3.48 24.73 -5.87
CA GLU A 137 -2.48 25.76 -6.22
C GLU A 137 -1.57 26.13 -5.05
N LYS A 138 -2.09 26.07 -3.82
CA LYS A 138 -1.34 26.33 -2.59
C LYS A 138 -0.49 25.13 -2.12
N SER A 139 -0.33 24.11 -2.95
CA SER A 139 0.39 22.87 -2.63
C SER A 139 -0.23 22.07 -1.49
N CYS A 140 -1.52 22.27 -1.20
CA CYS A 140 -2.24 21.52 -0.16
C CYS A 140 -2.98 20.31 -0.75
N MET A 141 -3.00 19.20 -0.01
CA MET A 141 -3.79 17.99 -0.26
C MET A 141 -4.49 17.51 1.01
N GLU A 142 -5.58 16.77 0.90
CA GLU A 142 -6.21 16.10 2.06
C GLU A 142 -5.31 14.95 2.58
N THR A 143 -5.17 14.86 3.90
CA THR A 143 -4.20 13.98 4.57
C THR A 143 -4.45 12.49 4.35
N THR A 144 -5.72 12.05 4.38
CA THR A 144 -6.10 10.66 4.17
C THR A 144 -5.80 10.22 2.73
N ALA A 145 -6.13 11.05 1.74
CA ALA A 145 -5.76 10.85 0.34
C ALA A 145 -4.23 10.89 0.15
N CYS A 146 -3.54 11.82 0.82
CA CYS A 146 -2.09 11.88 0.76
C CYS A 146 -1.45 10.57 1.25
N VAL A 147 -1.81 10.12 2.46
CA VAL A 147 -1.17 8.93 3.06
C VAL A 147 -1.59 7.63 2.39
N ASN A 148 -2.88 7.42 2.11
CA ASN A 148 -3.40 6.12 1.65
C ASN A 148 -3.24 5.91 0.13
N HIS A 149 -3.00 6.99 -0.63
CA HIS A 149 -2.95 6.99 -2.08
C HIS A 149 -1.69 7.68 -2.60
N VAL A 150 -1.56 9.01 -2.45
CA VAL A 150 -0.49 9.78 -3.11
C VAL A 150 0.91 9.33 -2.67
N GLY A 151 1.16 9.21 -1.37
CA GLY A 151 2.47 8.89 -0.80
C GLY A 151 2.97 7.51 -1.23
N HIS A 152 2.08 6.51 -1.29
CA HIS A 152 2.43 5.17 -1.79
C HIS A 152 2.71 5.16 -3.29
N LEU A 153 1.89 5.86 -4.09
CA LEU A 153 2.10 5.96 -5.53
C LEU A 153 3.39 6.70 -5.85
N LEU A 154 3.65 7.84 -5.21
CA LEU A 154 4.88 8.59 -5.36
C LEU A 154 6.10 7.74 -5.00
N PHE A 155 6.03 7.02 -3.87
CA PHE A 155 7.11 6.13 -3.44
C PHE A 155 7.47 5.09 -4.51
N LEU A 156 6.47 4.43 -5.10
CA LEU A 156 6.70 3.44 -6.15
C LEU A 156 7.13 4.07 -7.47
N SER A 157 6.57 5.22 -7.85
CA SER A 157 6.96 5.95 -9.05
C SER A 157 8.44 6.35 -9.00
N CYS A 158 8.93 6.88 -7.88
CA CYS A 158 10.35 7.17 -7.66
C CYS A 158 11.26 5.94 -7.83
N LEU A 159 10.77 4.75 -7.49
CA LEU A 159 11.52 3.50 -7.52
C LEU A 159 11.37 2.72 -8.84
N LEU A 160 10.43 3.10 -9.70
CA LEU A 160 10.14 2.40 -10.95
C LEU A 160 11.37 2.23 -11.86
N PRO A 161 12.27 3.23 -12.00
CA PRO A 161 13.51 3.03 -12.76
C PRO A 161 14.39 1.91 -12.20
N ALA A 162 14.54 1.84 -10.87
CA ALA A 162 15.34 0.80 -10.21
C ALA A 162 14.67 -0.58 -10.27
N ILE A 163 13.35 -0.63 -10.10
CA ILE A 163 12.55 -1.86 -10.28
C ILE A 163 12.72 -2.40 -11.70
N THR A 164 12.64 -1.52 -12.70
CA THR A 164 12.80 -1.89 -14.12
C THR A 164 14.22 -2.36 -14.41
N GLN A 165 15.23 -1.70 -13.84
CA GLN A 165 16.62 -2.12 -14.00
C GLN A 165 16.88 -3.49 -13.36
N ASN A 166 16.42 -3.69 -12.12
CA ASN A 166 16.54 -4.97 -11.42
C ASN A 166 15.80 -6.10 -12.17
N ALA A 167 14.66 -5.80 -12.79
CA ALA A 167 13.94 -6.75 -13.63
C ALA A 167 14.74 -7.19 -14.87
N LYS A 168 15.53 -6.29 -15.50
CA LYS A 168 16.46 -6.66 -16.58
C LYS A 168 17.53 -7.63 -16.12
N GLU A 169 17.93 -7.51 -14.86
CA GLU A 169 18.91 -8.40 -14.23
C GLU A 169 18.28 -9.72 -13.76
N GLY A 170 16.98 -9.94 -13.97
CA GLY A 170 16.27 -11.17 -13.63
C GLY A 170 15.68 -11.18 -12.22
N ARG A 171 15.74 -10.07 -11.50
CA ARG A 171 15.17 -9.94 -10.16
C ARG A 171 13.68 -9.61 -10.25
N LYS A 172 12.84 -10.40 -9.57
CA LYS A 172 11.39 -10.20 -9.55
C LYS A 172 10.99 -9.17 -8.50
N THR A 173 9.91 -8.44 -8.77
CA THR A 173 9.30 -7.52 -7.80
C THR A 173 7.85 -7.88 -7.58
N ARG A 174 7.42 -7.93 -6.32
CA ARG A 174 6.03 -8.11 -5.93
C ARG A 174 5.59 -6.95 -5.05
N ILE A 175 4.53 -6.28 -5.48
CA ILE A 175 3.98 -5.11 -4.80
C ILE A 175 2.64 -5.50 -4.21
N VAL A 176 2.49 -5.42 -2.89
CA VAL A 176 1.30 -5.85 -2.14
C VAL A 176 0.71 -4.66 -1.42
N PHE A 177 -0.50 -4.28 -1.80
CA PHE A 177 -1.27 -3.23 -1.14
C PHE A 177 -2.29 -3.83 -0.16
N THR A 178 -2.36 -3.26 1.04
CA THR A 178 -3.44 -3.59 1.99
C THR A 178 -4.69 -2.76 1.68
N GLY A 179 -5.62 -3.38 0.98
CA GLY A 179 -6.92 -2.82 0.60
C GLY A 179 -7.99 -3.02 1.68
N SER A 180 -9.24 -2.70 1.33
CA SER A 180 -10.41 -2.97 2.17
C SER A 180 -11.65 -3.18 1.30
N ALA A 181 -12.52 -4.13 1.68
CA ALA A 181 -13.81 -4.31 1.02
C ALA A 181 -14.71 -3.05 1.11
N LEU A 182 -14.40 -2.11 2.01
CA LEU A 182 -15.09 -0.83 2.13
C LEU A 182 -15.01 0.02 0.86
N HIS A 183 -14.03 -0.18 -0.02
CA HIS A 183 -14.01 0.52 -1.32
C HIS A 183 -15.31 0.32 -2.10
N ARG A 184 -15.93 -0.87 -2.02
CA ARG A 184 -17.21 -1.19 -2.68
C ARG A 184 -18.42 -0.52 -2.01
N SER A 185 -18.27 0.00 -0.79
CA SER A 185 -19.35 0.64 -0.04
C SER A 185 -19.59 2.10 -0.44
N LEU A 186 -18.69 2.70 -1.23
CA LEU A 186 -18.87 4.03 -1.78
C LEU A 186 -20.00 3.98 -2.83
N LYS A 187 -21.16 4.55 -2.53
CA LYS A 187 -22.33 4.53 -3.44
C LYS A 187 -22.28 5.63 -4.49
N ASP A 188 -21.88 6.83 -4.07
CA ASP A 188 -21.78 8.01 -4.90
C ASP A 188 -20.31 8.39 -5.08
N LEU A 189 -19.85 8.47 -6.34
CA LEU A 189 -18.48 8.83 -6.68
C LEU A 189 -18.21 10.33 -6.52
N SER A 190 -19.25 11.18 -6.50
CA SER A 190 -19.11 12.63 -6.22
C SER A 190 -18.58 12.91 -4.81
N LEU A 191 -18.67 11.91 -3.91
CA LEU A 191 -18.07 11.97 -2.58
C LEU A 191 -16.55 12.03 -2.65
N LEU A 192 -15.91 11.49 -3.70
CA LEU A 192 -14.47 11.65 -3.90
C LEU A 192 -14.13 13.13 -4.05
N ASP A 193 -14.85 13.85 -4.92
CA ASP A 193 -14.68 15.30 -5.11
C ASP A 193 -14.92 16.05 -3.78
N THR A 194 -15.98 15.68 -3.07
CA THR A 194 -16.35 16.29 -1.78
C THR A 194 -15.25 16.14 -0.73
N PHE A 195 -14.63 14.97 -0.61
CA PHE A 195 -13.65 14.68 0.43
C PHE A 195 -12.23 15.11 0.03
N PHE A 196 -11.83 14.85 -1.22
CA PHE A 196 -10.42 14.86 -1.61
C PHE A 196 -10.08 15.87 -2.71
N SER A 197 -11.06 16.48 -3.38
CA SER A 197 -10.72 17.49 -4.39
C SER A 197 -10.04 18.70 -3.77
N SER A 198 -9.01 19.20 -4.44
CA SER A 198 -8.36 20.47 -4.14
C SER A 198 -9.32 21.66 -4.19
N SER A 199 -10.37 21.58 -5.01
CA SER A 199 -11.43 22.60 -5.12
C SER A 199 -12.38 22.62 -3.93
N SER A 200 -12.43 21.56 -3.11
CA SER A 200 -13.34 21.44 -1.96
C SER A 200 -12.88 22.25 -0.73
N HIS A 201 -11.84 23.09 -0.84
CA HIS A 201 -11.35 23.93 0.27
C HIS A 201 -12.17 25.19 0.55
N SER A 202 -13.09 25.59 -0.35
CA SER A 202 -13.74 26.92 -0.30
C SER A 202 -15.24 26.92 0.05
N SER A 203 -15.90 25.77 0.18
CA SER A 203 -17.33 25.73 0.55
C SER A 203 -17.52 25.45 2.03
N SER A 204 -17.98 26.48 2.75
CA SER A 204 -18.33 26.52 4.18
C SER A 204 -19.62 25.77 4.54
N SER A 205 -20.12 24.88 3.69
CA SER A 205 -21.25 24.03 4.09
C SER A 205 -20.73 22.88 4.94
N GLU A 206 -21.41 22.63 6.06
CA GLU A 206 -21.23 21.51 7.00
C GLU A 206 -21.30 20.17 6.26
N LYS A 207 -20.22 19.81 5.55
CA LYS A 207 -20.17 18.59 4.77
C LYS A 207 -20.07 17.40 5.71
N ARG A 208 -20.97 16.44 5.51
CA ARG A 208 -21.04 15.14 6.18
C ARG A 208 -19.68 14.42 6.11
N TRP A 209 -18.83 14.65 7.11
CA TRP A 209 -17.55 13.95 7.28
C TRP A 209 -17.75 12.82 8.28
N THR A 210 -17.83 11.59 7.79
CA THR A 210 -17.81 10.41 8.66
C THR A 210 -16.54 9.61 8.43
N LEU A 211 -15.96 9.08 9.51
CA LEU A 211 -14.74 8.27 9.46
C LEU A 211 -14.89 7.08 8.49
N ARG A 212 -16.08 6.48 8.45
CA ARG A 212 -16.36 5.31 7.59
C ARG A 212 -16.48 5.70 6.12
N GLU A 213 -17.25 6.73 5.77
CA GLU A 213 -17.46 7.14 4.38
C GLU A 213 -16.16 7.67 3.77
N THR A 214 -15.41 8.48 4.51
CA THR A 214 -14.12 9.03 4.06
C THR A 214 -13.05 7.94 3.91
N TYR A 215 -12.99 6.98 4.85
CA TYR A 215 -12.08 5.85 4.71
C TYR A 215 -12.46 4.94 3.53
N ALA A 216 -13.76 4.65 3.34
CA ALA A 216 -14.27 3.91 2.18
C ALA A 216 -13.90 4.61 0.86
N ALA A 217 -14.10 5.93 0.80
CA ALA A 217 -13.70 6.77 -0.32
C ALA A 217 -12.19 6.70 -0.58
N SER A 218 -11.35 6.79 0.46
CA SER A 218 -9.89 6.67 0.32
C SER A 218 -9.45 5.31 -0.22
N LYS A 219 -10.18 4.24 0.13
CA LYS A 219 -9.90 2.88 -0.35
C LYS A 219 -10.39 2.68 -1.78
N PHE A 220 -11.46 3.34 -2.20
CA PHE A 220 -11.85 3.41 -3.61
C PHE A 220 -10.82 4.19 -4.43
N LEU A 221 -10.37 5.35 -3.93
CA LEU A 221 -9.30 6.15 -4.53
C LEU A 221 -8.02 5.32 -4.71
N GLN A 222 -7.63 4.56 -3.68
CA GLN A 222 -6.48 3.64 -3.75
C GLN A 222 -6.64 2.64 -4.92
N MET A 223 -7.82 2.06 -5.13
CA MET A 223 -8.05 1.11 -6.23
C MET A 223 -7.93 1.77 -7.62
N LEU A 224 -8.36 3.02 -7.77
CA LEU A 224 -8.13 3.80 -9.01
C LEU A 224 -6.61 3.98 -9.25
N GLY A 225 -5.88 4.40 -8.21
CA GLY A 225 -4.44 4.58 -8.25
C GLY A 225 -3.68 3.31 -8.61
N LEU A 226 -4.06 2.18 -8.02
CA LEU A 226 -3.49 0.86 -8.29
C LEU A 226 -3.60 0.46 -9.78
N ARG A 227 -4.77 0.68 -10.39
CA ARG A 227 -4.98 0.35 -11.80
C ARG A 227 -4.19 1.30 -12.72
N ALA A 228 -4.10 2.58 -12.39
CA ALA A 228 -3.28 3.55 -13.11
C ALA A 228 -1.78 3.23 -13.00
N LEU A 229 -1.32 2.89 -11.79
CA LEU A 229 0.05 2.47 -11.53
C LEU A 229 0.40 1.19 -12.30
N ARG A 230 -0.47 0.18 -12.27
CA ARG A 230 -0.25 -1.07 -13.04
C ARG A 230 -0.02 -0.77 -14.52
N ARG A 231 -0.83 0.10 -15.14
CA ARG A 231 -0.62 0.50 -16.54
C ARG A 231 0.74 1.17 -16.77
N ARG A 232 1.13 2.11 -15.90
CA ARG A 232 2.41 2.81 -16.01
C ARG A 232 3.60 1.86 -15.84
N ILE A 233 3.51 0.90 -14.92
CA ILE A 233 4.51 -0.18 -14.79
C ILE A 233 4.55 -1.02 -16.07
N GLN A 234 3.39 -1.47 -16.56
CA GLN A 234 3.26 -2.25 -17.79
C GLN A 234 3.91 -1.53 -18.99
N GLU A 235 3.64 -0.24 -19.15
CA GLU A 235 4.23 0.60 -20.19
C GLU A 235 5.75 0.69 -20.05
N ALA A 236 6.26 0.90 -18.83
CA ALA A 236 7.70 0.95 -18.56
C ALA A 236 8.40 -0.39 -18.88
N LEU A 237 7.81 -1.52 -18.48
CA LEU A 237 8.32 -2.86 -18.77
C LEU A 237 8.27 -3.16 -20.27
N THR A 238 7.20 -2.78 -20.96
CA THR A 238 7.05 -2.94 -22.42
C THR A 238 8.14 -2.19 -23.15
N LYS A 239 8.35 -0.91 -22.80
CA LYS A 239 9.40 -0.06 -23.38
C LYS A 239 10.80 -0.63 -23.13
N ALA A 240 10.99 -1.31 -22.00
CA ALA A 240 12.26 -1.95 -21.64
C ALA A 240 12.46 -3.34 -22.28
N GLY A 241 11.47 -3.89 -23.00
CA GLY A 241 11.54 -5.21 -23.62
C GLY A 241 11.58 -6.36 -22.61
N LEU A 242 10.97 -6.19 -21.44
CA LEU A 242 11.05 -7.14 -20.32
C LEU A 242 10.01 -8.26 -20.42
N PRO A 243 10.32 -9.47 -19.90
CA PRO A 243 9.40 -10.60 -19.91
C PRO A 243 8.23 -10.38 -18.94
N SER A 244 7.12 -11.06 -19.20
CA SER A 244 5.95 -11.07 -18.31
C SER A 244 6.31 -11.56 -16.91
N ALA A 245 5.57 -11.09 -15.91
CA ALA A 245 5.71 -11.49 -14.50
C ALA A 245 7.04 -11.09 -13.84
N SER A 246 7.76 -10.13 -14.42
CA SER A 246 8.91 -9.48 -13.74
C SER A 246 8.46 -8.61 -12.57
N VAL A 247 7.28 -8.00 -12.69
CA VAL A 247 6.63 -7.22 -11.62
C VAL A 247 5.20 -7.72 -11.45
N GLU A 248 4.78 -7.93 -10.20
CA GLU A 248 3.42 -8.34 -9.86
C GLU A 248 2.79 -7.32 -8.91
N VAL A 249 1.48 -7.08 -9.05
CA VAL A 249 0.72 -6.15 -8.20
C VAL A 249 -0.46 -6.86 -7.57
N LEU A 250 -0.41 -7.06 -6.26
CA LEU A 250 -1.50 -7.67 -5.49
C LEU A 250 -2.17 -6.66 -4.57
N VAL A 251 -3.47 -6.84 -4.41
CA VAL A 251 -4.27 -6.20 -3.36
C VAL A 251 -4.77 -7.27 -2.43
N VAL A 252 -4.65 -7.06 -1.12
CA VAL A 252 -5.21 -7.95 -0.11
C VAL A 252 -6.25 -7.23 0.73
N GLN A 253 -7.41 -7.85 0.91
CA GLN A 253 -8.47 -7.41 1.81
C GLN A 253 -8.57 -8.40 2.97
N PRO A 254 -7.93 -8.10 4.13
CA PRO A 254 -7.83 -9.05 5.24
C PRO A 254 -9.15 -9.26 6.01
N GLY A 255 -10.26 -8.66 5.58
CA GLY A 255 -11.55 -8.68 6.26
C GLY A 255 -11.73 -7.55 7.26
N PHE A 256 -12.73 -7.68 8.12
CA PHE A 256 -13.06 -6.69 9.14
C PHE A 256 -12.28 -6.97 10.42
N VAL A 257 -11.28 -6.14 10.72
CA VAL A 257 -10.38 -6.33 11.87
C VAL A 257 -10.61 -5.20 12.88
N PRO A 258 -11.48 -5.41 13.88
CA PRO A 258 -11.94 -4.33 14.76
C PRO A 258 -10.86 -3.87 15.76
N GLN A 259 -9.87 -4.72 16.06
CA GLN A 259 -8.76 -4.43 16.98
C GLN A 259 -7.65 -3.54 16.39
N THR A 260 -7.84 -3.00 15.17
CA THR A 260 -6.80 -2.20 14.52
C THR A 260 -6.75 -0.78 15.08
N ALA A 261 -5.54 -0.22 15.07
CA ALA A 261 -5.27 1.17 15.40
C ALA A 261 -5.99 2.19 14.47
N LEU A 262 -6.61 1.74 13.38
CA LEU A 262 -7.40 2.58 12.47
C LEU A 262 -8.59 3.26 13.16
N CYS A 263 -9.06 2.73 14.29
CA CYS A 263 -10.12 3.33 15.10
C CYS A 263 -9.61 4.24 16.23
N ARG A 264 -8.31 4.56 16.30
CA ARG A 264 -7.76 5.45 17.36
C ARG A 264 -8.43 6.83 17.39
N GLU A 265 -8.87 7.30 16.23
CA GLU A 265 -9.59 8.56 16.01
C GLU A 265 -11.10 8.47 16.28
N SER A 266 -11.64 7.29 16.62
CA SER A 266 -13.06 7.15 16.97
C SER A 266 -13.35 7.51 18.42
N GLY A 267 -14.60 7.90 18.71
CA GLY A 267 -15.05 8.22 20.07
C GLY A 267 -14.78 7.07 21.06
N ALA A 268 -14.60 7.38 22.34
CA ALA A 268 -14.21 6.40 23.36
C ALA A 268 -15.14 5.16 23.41
N LEU A 269 -16.46 5.36 23.24
CA LEU A 269 -17.45 4.28 23.21
C LEU A 269 -17.28 3.37 21.98
N GLN A 270 -17.00 3.95 20.82
CA GLN A 270 -16.75 3.20 19.59
C GLN A 270 -15.42 2.43 19.69
N ARG A 271 -14.36 3.04 20.27
CA ARG A 271 -13.10 2.34 20.56
C ARG A 271 -13.29 1.16 21.50
N PHE A 272 -14.12 1.32 22.54
CA PHE A 272 -14.46 0.24 23.45
C PHE A 272 -15.17 -0.90 22.73
N ALA A 273 -16.23 -0.60 21.96
CA ALA A 273 -16.96 -1.61 21.19
C ALA A 273 -16.06 -2.32 20.16
N MET A 274 -15.20 -1.57 19.45
CA MET A 274 -14.24 -2.12 18.48
C MET A 274 -13.15 -2.97 19.13
N SER A 275 -12.70 -2.62 20.34
CA SER A 275 -11.59 -3.32 20.99
C SER A 275 -12.03 -4.56 21.78
N TYR A 276 -13.26 -4.57 22.31
CA TYR A 276 -13.70 -5.57 23.30
C TYR A 276 -14.96 -6.36 22.92
N LEU A 277 -15.87 -5.82 22.09
CA LEU A 277 -17.12 -6.49 21.74
C LEU A 277 -17.08 -7.08 20.32
N LEU A 278 -16.75 -6.25 19.33
CA LEU A 278 -16.74 -6.64 17.92
C LEU A 278 -15.71 -7.71 17.53
N PRO A 279 -14.55 -7.90 18.21
CA PRO A 279 -13.64 -8.99 17.87
C PRO A 279 -14.26 -10.39 18.04
N TRP A 280 -15.30 -10.50 18.87
CA TRP A 280 -16.03 -11.74 19.11
C TRP A 280 -17.14 -12.00 18.09
N ALA A 281 -17.43 -11.02 17.22
CA ALA A 281 -18.44 -11.18 16.20
C ALA A 281 -17.98 -12.18 15.13
N PRO A 282 -18.88 -13.05 14.63
CA PRO A 282 -18.50 -14.13 13.70
C PRO A 282 -18.01 -13.62 12.33
N PHE A 283 -18.27 -12.34 12.01
CA PHE A 283 -17.79 -11.66 10.81
C PHE A 283 -16.44 -10.94 11.00
N ALA A 284 -15.93 -10.87 12.23
CA ALA A 284 -14.64 -10.27 12.51
C ALA A 284 -13.50 -11.23 12.19
N THR A 285 -12.45 -10.70 11.58
CA THR A 285 -11.18 -11.38 11.40
C THR A 285 -10.28 -11.03 12.58
N SER A 286 -9.63 -12.03 13.18
CA SER A 286 -8.64 -11.79 14.24
C SER A 286 -7.41 -11.06 13.68
N LEU A 287 -6.65 -10.38 14.54
CA LEU A 287 -5.45 -9.67 14.09
C LEU A 287 -4.40 -10.65 13.50
N ASP A 288 -4.29 -11.86 14.06
CA ASP A 288 -3.40 -12.92 13.57
C ASP A 288 -3.85 -13.45 12.20
N ASP A 289 -5.14 -13.78 12.04
CA ASP A 289 -5.69 -14.23 10.75
C ASP A 289 -5.46 -13.18 9.66
N ALA A 290 -5.72 -11.92 9.97
CA ALA A 290 -5.51 -10.81 9.06
C ALA A 290 -4.03 -10.66 8.66
N GLY A 291 -3.12 -10.81 9.63
CA GLY A 291 -1.68 -10.89 9.37
C GLY A 291 -1.33 -12.04 8.43
N ARG A 292 -1.89 -13.24 8.66
CA ARG A 292 -1.68 -14.42 7.81
C ARG A 292 -2.19 -14.20 6.38
N TYR A 293 -3.35 -13.56 6.20
CA TYR A 293 -3.87 -13.26 4.86
C TYR A 293 -2.99 -12.26 4.10
N ILE A 294 -2.47 -11.23 4.78
CA ILE A 294 -1.53 -10.27 4.17
C ILE A 294 -0.21 -10.97 3.83
N ALA A 295 0.33 -11.78 4.74
CA ALA A 295 1.54 -12.56 4.51
C ALA A 295 1.38 -13.52 3.31
N ASN A 296 0.24 -14.19 3.19
CA ASN A 296 -0.04 -15.06 2.05
C ASN A 296 -0.02 -14.28 0.73
N ALA A 297 -0.54 -13.05 0.68
CA ALA A 297 -0.46 -12.22 -0.53
C ALA A 297 0.99 -11.90 -0.93
N CYS A 298 1.94 -11.88 0.00
CA CYS A 298 3.36 -11.70 -0.31
C CYS A 298 4.00 -12.94 -0.94
N THR A 299 3.44 -14.14 -0.77
CA THR A 299 4.09 -15.40 -1.19
C THR A 299 3.24 -16.30 -2.09
N VAL A 300 1.95 -16.00 -2.26
CA VAL A 300 1.03 -16.79 -3.08
C VAL A 300 1.52 -16.90 -4.52
N GLU A 301 1.30 -18.04 -5.16
CA GLU A 301 1.51 -18.16 -6.59
C GLU A 301 0.28 -17.63 -7.32
N LEU A 302 0.49 -16.74 -8.30
CA LEU A 302 -0.59 -16.27 -9.15
C LEU A 302 -0.88 -17.34 -10.20
N PRO A 303 -2.11 -17.86 -10.29
CA PRO A 303 -2.44 -18.90 -11.28
C PRO A 303 -2.36 -18.31 -12.70
N VAL A 304 -1.36 -18.75 -13.46
CA VAL A 304 -1.04 -18.25 -14.81
C VAL A 304 -2.13 -18.64 -15.84
N HIS A 305 -2.90 -19.70 -15.58
CA HIS A 305 -3.77 -20.34 -16.58
C HIS A 305 -5.26 -20.42 -16.24
N GLN A 306 -5.70 -19.99 -15.04
CA GLN A 306 -7.09 -20.17 -14.59
C GLN A 306 -7.95 -18.91 -14.65
N TRP A 307 -7.39 -17.80 -15.10
CA TRP A 307 -8.16 -16.57 -15.29
C TRP A 307 -8.55 -16.48 -16.76
N GLU A 308 -9.69 -17.07 -17.10
CA GLU A 308 -10.50 -16.46 -18.17
C GLU A 308 -10.63 -14.98 -17.80
N GLU A 309 -10.36 -14.07 -18.75
CA GLU A 309 -10.44 -12.62 -18.55
C GLU A 309 -11.72 -12.31 -17.78
N GLN A 310 -11.60 -12.14 -16.46
CA GLN A 310 -12.71 -11.65 -15.69
C GLN A 310 -12.89 -10.21 -16.18
N GLN A 311 -14.13 -9.85 -16.51
CA GLN A 311 -14.51 -8.57 -17.13
C GLN A 311 -14.04 -7.32 -16.35
N ASP A 312 -13.40 -7.48 -15.19
CA ASP A 312 -12.87 -6.39 -14.38
C ASP A 312 -11.57 -5.78 -14.94
N GLY A 313 -10.88 -6.44 -15.88
CA GLY A 313 -9.64 -5.97 -16.49
C GLY A 313 -8.48 -5.75 -15.51
N PHE A 314 -8.60 -6.20 -14.25
CA PHE A 314 -7.52 -6.17 -13.26
C PHE A 314 -6.76 -7.49 -13.22
N HIS A 315 -7.49 -8.60 -13.25
CA HIS A 315 -6.92 -9.94 -13.36
C HIS A 315 -6.51 -10.21 -14.79
N ASP A 316 -5.21 -10.19 -15.04
CA ASP A 316 -4.68 -10.48 -16.36
C ASP A 316 -3.34 -11.22 -16.21
N SER A 317 -3.40 -12.54 -16.37
CA SER A 317 -2.22 -13.41 -16.33
C SER A 317 -1.37 -13.33 -17.59
N LYS A 318 -1.89 -12.72 -18.66
CA LYS A 318 -1.17 -12.46 -19.91
C LYS A 318 -0.51 -11.08 -19.92
N SER A 319 -0.91 -10.17 -19.01
CA SER A 319 -0.25 -8.89 -18.75
C SER A 319 1.23 -9.10 -18.42
N LEU A 320 2.09 -8.16 -18.81
CA LEU A 320 3.47 -8.12 -18.32
C LEU A 320 3.52 -7.91 -16.81
N VAL A 321 2.47 -7.30 -16.24
CA VAL A 321 2.26 -7.06 -14.81
C VAL A 321 1.06 -7.87 -14.29
N PRO A 322 1.23 -9.17 -13.96
CA PRO A 322 0.19 -9.97 -13.34
C PRO A 322 -0.33 -9.27 -12.10
N SER A 323 -1.66 -9.19 -12.00
CA SER A 323 -2.30 -8.47 -10.91
C SER A 323 -3.48 -9.25 -10.36
N ALA A 324 -3.69 -9.14 -9.05
CA ALA A 324 -4.74 -9.91 -8.39
C ALA A 324 -5.30 -9.22 -7.15
N LEU A 325 -6.59 -9.38 -6.92
CA LEU A 325 -7.20 -9.10 -5.61
C LEU A 325 -7.42 -10.42 -4.85
N LEU A 326 -6.92 -10.46 -3.62
CA LEU A 326 -7.24 -11.48 -2.63
C LEU A 326 -8.20 -10.91 -1.60
N GLU A 327 -9.34 -11.55 -1.40
CA GLU A 327 -10.30 -11.18 -0.36
C GLU A 327 -10.57 -12.35 0.58
N VAL A 328 -10.97 -12.01 1.81
CA VAL A 328 -11.40 -12.99 2.80
C VAL A 328 -12.92 -13.12 2.74
N HIS A 329 -13.40 -14.33 2.46
CA HIS A 329 -14.80 -14.69 2.53
C HIS A 329 -14.94 -15.96 3.38
N GLN A 330 -15.80 -15.94 4.40
CA GLN A 330 -16.00 -17.07 5.31
C GLN A 330 -14.70 -17.66 5.88
N LYS A 331 -13.78 -16.79 6.34
CA LYS A 331 -12.45 -17.16 6.88
C LYS A 331 -11.51 -17.88 5.90
N LYS A 332 -11.85 -17.90 4.61
CA LYS A 332 -10.97 -18.39 3.53
C LYS A 332 -10.56 -17.24 2.64
N GLN A 333 -9.30 -17.21 2.25
CA GLN A 333 -8.82 -16.24 1.26
C GLN A 333 -9.08 -16.81 -0.14
N ARG A 334 -9.60 -15.98 -1.03
CA ARG A 334 -9.87 -16.32 -2.43
C ARG A 334 -9.50 -15.17 -3.35
N PHE A 335 -9.26 -15.48 -4.61
CA PHE A 335 -9.22 -14.46 -5.65
C PHE A 335 -10.62 -13.89 -5.87
N ALA A 336 -10.71 -12.58 -6.07
CA ALA A 336 -11.98 -11.87 -6.26
C ALA A 336 -11.81 -10.71 -7.22
N THR A 337 -12.92 -10.14 -7.69
CA THR A 337 -12.88 -9.00 -8.62
C THR A 337 -12.76 -7.67 -7.88
N LEU A 338 -12.01 -6.74 -8.49
CA LEU A 338 -12.07 -5.34 -8.08
C LEU A 338 -13.41 -4.71 -8.46
N ASP A 339 -13.78 -3.64 -7.76
CA ASP A 339 -14.96 -2.84 -8.12
C ASP A 339 -14.87 -2.38 -9.59
N ALA A 340 -15.86 -2.76 -10.41
CA ALA A 340 -15.85 -2.50 -11.85
C ALA A 340 -15.78 -1.00 -12.17
N ARG A 341 -16.30 -0.13 -11.30
CA ARG A 341 -16.24 1.34 -11.48
C ARG A 341 -14.80 1.85 -11.48
N THR A 342 -13.89 1.13 -10.84
CA THR A 342 -12.47 1.49 -10.84
C THR A 342 -11.78 1.21 -12.17
N ALA A 343 -12.40 0.45 -13.08
CA ALA A 343 -11.86 0.17 -14.41
C ALA A 343 -11.97 1.35 -15.38
N ASP A 344 -12.76 2.38 -15.06
CA ASP A 344 -12.87 3.61 -15.84
C ASP A 344 -11.51 4.32 -15.92
N LYS A 345 -10.92 4.37 -17.12
CA LYS A 345 -9.61 4.98 -17.34
C LYS A 345 -9.64 6.50 -17.15
N GLN A 346 -10.72 7.18 -17.53
CA GLN A 346 -10.82 8.63 -17.34
C GLN A 346 -10.89 8.98 -15.86
N LEU A 347 -11.65 8.19 -15.09
CA LEU A 347 -11.70 8.36 -13.63
C LEU A 347 -10.33 8.09 -13.00
N GLN A 348 -9.59 7.09 -13.49
CA GLN A 348 -8.25 6.81 -13.01
C GLN A 348 -7.26 7.95 -13.30
N GLU A 349 -7.28 8.53 -14.50
CA GLU A 349 -6.42 9.67 -14.84
C GLU A 349 -6.84 10.94 -14.08
N LYS A 350 -8.15 11.18 -13.88
CA LYS A 350 -8.65 12.28 -13.04
C LYS A 350 -8.06 12.26 -11.62
N TRP A 351 -7.92 11.05 -11.05
CA TRP A 351 -7.46 10.83 -9.68
C TRP A 351 -6.01 10.36 -9.58
N TRP A 352 -5.26 10.38 -10.69
CA TRP A 352 -3.82 10.15 -10.68
C TRP A 352 -3.11 11.39 -10.14
N PRO A 353 -2.22 11.28 -9.15
CA PRO A 353 -1.50 12.43 -8.64
C PRO A 353 -0.41 12.85 -9.63
N VAL A 354 -0.48 14.06 -10.18
CA VAL A 354 0.48 14.58 -11.15
C VAL A 354 1.90 14.58 -10.61
N VAL A 355 2.05 14.74 -9.30
CA VAL A 355 3.34 14.64 -8.59
C VAL A 355 4.09 13.33 -8.84
N CYS A 356 3.38 12.24 -9.19
CA CYS A 356 3.97 10.95 -9.52
C CYS A 356 4.63 10.91 -10.91
N ASP A 357 4.30 11.86 -11.79
CA ASP A 357 4.88 11.98 -13.13
C ASP A 357 6.07 12.98 -13.15
N HIS A 358 6.29 13.71 -12.04
CA HIS A 358 7.36 14.69 -11.86
C HIS A 358 8.29 14.26 -10.70
N LEU A 359 9.25 13.39 -11.03
CA LEU A 359 10.07 12.66 -10.07
C LEU A 359 11.41 13.30 -9.74
#